data_AF-A0A354W5A0-F1
#
_entry.id   AF-A0A354W5A0-F1
#
_cell.length_a   1.000
_cell.length_b   1.000
_cell.length_c   1.000
_cell.angle_alpha   90.00
_cell.angle_beta   90.00
_cell.angle_gamma   90.00
#
_symmetry.space_group_name_H-M   'P 1'
#
loop_
_entity.id
_entity.type
_entity.pdbx_description
1 polymer ?
#
loop_
_entity_poly.entity_id
_entity_poly.type
_entity_poly.pdbx_seq_one_letter_code
_entity_poly.pdbx_strand_id
1 'polypeptide(L)'
;QLELINLRTLVPLDFNAIRSSVERTGKVIVLQEDIAVGGYAEHIASRIAQECWEALDGPVITVSSDATPVPFHAALEEGFLAKSKLKDAVQKLLSY
;
A
#
# COMPACT_ATOMS: atom_id res chain seq x y z
N GLN A 1 13.08 -7.58 8.13
CA GLN A 1 12.36 -6.81 9.18
C GLN A 1 11.22 -6.08 8.49
N LEU A 2 10.03 -6.03 9.09
CA LEU A 2 8.88 -5.29 8.54
C LEU A 2 8.72 -3.98 9.33
N GLU A 3 8.54 -2.86 8.63
CA GLU A 3 8.20 -1.57 9.21
C GLU A 3 6.77 -1.19 8.82
N LEU A 4 5.94 -0.81 9.81
CA LEU A 4 4.55 -0.41 9.59
C LEU A 4 4.38 1.06 9.92
N ILE A 5 4.00 1.85 8.91
CA ILE A 5 3.69 3.27 9.07
C ILE A 5 2.17 3.44 9.01
N ASN A 6 1.60 3.99 10.07
CA ASN A 6 0.24 4.53 10.03
C ASN A 6 0.31 6.01 9.65
N LEU A 7 -0.25 6.35 8.49
CA LEU A 7 -0.13 7.69 7.90
C LEU A 7 -0.75 8.80 8.77
N ARG A 8 -1.84 8.49 9.49
CA ARG A 8 -2.68 9.42 10.29
C ARG A 8 -3.27 10.62 9.55
N THR A 9 -2.49 11.33 8.74
CA THR A 9 -2.86 12.52 7.99
C THR A 9 -2.53 12.33 6.51
N LEU A 10 -3.52 12.50 5.64
CA LEU A 10 -3.33 12.46 4.18
C LEU A 10 -3.00 13.85 3.63
N VAL A 11 -3.55 14.91 4.21
CA VAL A 11 -3.35 16.29 3.73
C VAL A 11 -3.14 17.22 4.93
N PRO A 12 -1.91 17.74 5.14
CA PRO A 12 -0.67 17.39 4.44
C PRO A 12 -0.11 16.02 4.86
N LEU A 13 0.30 15.20 3.91
CA LEU A 13 0.96 13.90 4.15
C LEU A 13 2.36 14.10 4.73
N ASP A 14 2.70 13.40 5.81
CA ASP A 14 4.09 13.28 6.29
C ASP A 14 4.88 12.33 5.39
N PHE A 15 5.29 12.84 4.23
CA PHE A 15 6.05 12.07 3.26
C PHE A 15 7.51 11.85 3.69
N ASN A 16 8.02 12.65 4.63
CA ASN A 16 9.38 12.47 5.14
C ASN A 16 9.50 11.15 5.91
N ALA A 17 8.51 10.83 6.76
CA ALA A 17 8.47 9.55 7.46
C ALA A 17 8.47 8.36 6.48
N ILE A 18 7.68 8.46 5.40
CA ILE A 18 7.63 7.44 4.35
C ILE A 18 9.01 7.31 3.70
N ARG A 19 9.57 8.41 3.17
CA ARG A 19 10.88 8.42 2.48
C ARG A 19 11.97 7.76 3.33
N SER A 20 12.10 8.18 4.59
CA SER A 20 13.13 7.64 5.49
C SER A 20 12.96 6.15 5.76
N SER A 21 11.74 5.61 5.71
CA SER A 21 11.53 4.16 5.79
C SER A 21 11.90 3.47 4.48
N VAL A 22 11.52 4.03 3.33
CA VAL A 22 11.86 3.46 2.01
C VAL A 22 13.37 3.36 1.83
N GLU A 23 14.12 4.40 2.19
CA GLU A 23 15.59 4.41 2.14
C GLU A 23 16.24 3.32 3.01
N ARG A 24 15.57 2.85 4.06
CA ARG A 24 16.05 1.75 4.91
C ARG A 24 15.62 0.37 4.44
N THR A 25 14.46 0.25 3.81
CA THR A 25 13.82 -1.05 3.56
C THR A 25 13.77 -1.46 2.10
N GLY A 26 13.82 -0.50 1.16
CA GLY A 26 13.84 -0.69 -0.30
C GLY A 26 12.58 -1.31 -0.93
N LYS A 27 11.72 -1.96 -0.15
CA LYS A 27 10.49 -2.60 -0.62
C LYS A 27 9.28 -2.02 0.09
N VAL A 28 8.25 -1.68 -0.68
CA VAL A 28 7.10 -0.90 -0.18
C VAL A 28 5.77 -1.53 -0.61
N ILE A 29 4.86 -1.65 0.36
CA ILE A 29 3.43 -1.91 0.13
C ILE A 29 2.64 -0.73 0.69
N VAL A 30 1.71 -0.21 -0.11
CA VAL A 30 0.70 0.77 0.33
C VAL A 30 -0.64 0.06 0.45
N LEU A 31 -1.17 -0.02 1.67
CA LEU A 31 -2.44 -0.69 1.99
C LEU A 31 -3.55 0.34 2.18
N GLN A 32 -4.70 0.11 1.55
CA GLN A 32 -5.90 0.95 1.68
C GLN A 32 -7.16 0.09 1.61
N GLU A 33 -8.19 0.39 2.40
CA GLU A 33 -9.46 -0.37 2.40
C GLU A 33 -10.43 0.03 1.29
N ASP A 34 -10.25 1.20 0.69
CA ASP A 34 -11.04 1.62 -0.46
C ASP A 34 -10.53 0.95 -1.76
N ILE A 35 -11.31 1.06 -2.83
CA ILE A 35 -10.99 0.52 -4.15
C ILE A 35 -9.69 1.13 -4.69
N ALA A 36 -9.03 0.39 -5.59
CA ALA A 36 -7.75 0.83 -6.16
C ALA A 36 -7.90 2.11 -6.99
N VAL A 37 -8.80 2.09 -7.97
CA VAL A 37 -8.91 3.11 -9.02
C VAL A 37 -9.29 4.46 -8.43
N GLY A 38 -8.41 5.45 -8.57
CA GLY A 38 -8.63 6.80 -8.04
C GLY A 38 -8.40 6.91 -6.53
N GLY A 39 -7.90 5.84 -5.90
CA GLY A 39 -7.57 5.79 -4.49
C GLY A 39 -6.31 6.56 -4.14
N TYR A 40 -6.20 7.00 -2.88
CA TYR A 40 -5.04 7.75 -2.40
C TYR A 40 -3.77 6.88 -2.33
N ALA A 41 -3.92 5.55 -2.21
CA ALA A 41 -2.80 4.61 -2.27
C ALA A 41 -2.02 4.71 -3.59
N GLU A 42 -2.70 4.88 -4.73
CA GLU A 42 -2.05 5.06 -6.04
C GLU A 42 -1.25 6.37 -6.10
N HIS A 43 -1.78 7.44 -5.50
CA HIS A 43 -1.07 8.70 -5.39
C HIS A 43 0.21 8.58 -4.55
N ILE A 44 0.13 7.92 -3.39
CA ILE A 44 1.31 7.65 -2.54
C ILE A 44 2.31 6.77 -3.30
N ALA A 45 1.86 5.68 -3.93
CA ALA A 45 2.74 4.78 -4.65
C ALA A 45 3.47 5.47 -5.80
N SER A 46 2.76 6.29 -6.57
CA SER A 46 3.34 7.11 -7.63
C SER A 46 4.39 8.09 -7.09
N ARG A 47 4.10 8.75 -5.98
CA ARG A 47 5.04 9.69 -5.33
C ARG A 47 6.29 8.99 -4.82
N ILE A 48 6.16 7.80 -4.19
CA ILE A 48 7.29 6.98 -3.76
C ILE A 48 8.13 6.55 -4.96
N ALA A 49 7.50 6.05 -6.02
CA ALA A 49 8.19 5.61 -7.22
C ALA A 49 8.97 6.76 -7.89
N GLN A 50 8.44 7.99 -7.88
CA GLN A 50 9.10 9.17 -8.43
C GLN A 50 10.22 9.71 -7.54
N GLU A 51 9.97 9.84 -6.23
CA GLU A 51 10.88 10.54 -5.33
C GLU A 51 11.87 9.62 -4.61
N CYS A 52 11.70 8.30 -4.68
CA CYS A 52 12.53 7.31 -3.99
C CYS A 52 13.06 6.20 -4.91
N TRP A 53 13.01 6.39 -6.24
CA TRP A 53 13.40 5.38 -7.23
C TRP A 53 14.74 4.69 -6.93
N GLU A 54 15.77 5.47 -6.59
CA GLU A 54 17.13 4.96 -6.36
C GLU A 54 17.24 4.06 -5.12
N ALA A 55 16.29 4.18 -4.19
CA ALA A 55 16.26 3.36 -2.97
C ALA A 55 15.41 2.08 -3.14
N LEU A 56 14.68 1.92 -4.25
CA LEU A 56 13.74 0.81 -4.41
C LEU A 56 14.42 -0.48 -4.91
N ASP A 57 14.24 -1.55 -4.14
CA ASP A 57 14.68 -2.92 -4.44
C ASP A 57 13.56 -3.78 -5.06
N GLY A 58 12.49 -3.15 -5.53
CA GLY A 58 11.32 -3.81 -6.10
C GLY A 58 10.20 -2.82 -6.43
N PRO A 59 9.12 -3.29 -7.08
CA PRO A 59 7.99 -2.43 -7.39
C PRO A 59 7.29 -1.96 -6.11
N VAL A 60 6.79 -0.72 -6.11
CA VAL A 60 5.83 -0.28 -5.10
C VAL A 60 4.50 -0.97 -5.38
N ILE A 61 4.02 -1.79 -4.44
CA ILE A 61 2.75 -2.51 -4.60
C ILE A 61 1.65 -1.78 -3.84
N THR A 62 0.50 -1.57 -4.48
CA THR A 62 -0.74 -1.14 -3.81
C THR A 62 -1.61 -2.36 -3.52
N VAL A 63 -2.22 -2.40 -2.33
CA VAL A 63 -3.18 -3.43 -1.93
C VAL A 63 -4.47 -2.72 -1.53
N SER A 64 -5.54 -3.01 -2.28
CA SER A 64 -6.83 -2.34 -2.18
C SER A 64 -7.99 -3.35 -2.18
N SER A 65 -9.18 -2.89 -1.80
CA SER A 65 -10.39 -3.71 -1.87
C SER A 65 -10.84 -3.90 -3.32
N ASP A 66 -11.73 -4.87 -3.55
CA ASP A 66 -12.22 -5.17 -4.90
C ASP A 66 -12.97 -3.99 -5.50
N ALA A 67 -12.91 -3.85 -6.83
CA ALA A 67 -13.57 -2.79 -7.58
C ALA A 67 -15.09 -3.04 -7.71
N THR A 68 -15.76 -3.21 -6.58
CA THR A 68 -17.19 -3.45 -6.44
C THR A 68 -17.75 -2.57 -5.31
N PRO A 69 -19.07 -2.33 -5.28
CA PRO A 69 -19.70 -1.75 -4.09
C PRO A 69 -19.41 -2.60 -2.84
N VAL A 70 -19.30 -1.94 -1.69
CA VAL A 70 -19.07 -2.61 -0.40
C VAL A 70 -20.23 -3.58 -0.12
N PRO A 71 -19.96 -4.89 0.08
CA PRO A 71 -21.01 -5.86 0.35
C PRO A 71 -21.51 -5.74 1.79
N PHE A 72 -22.83 -5.87 1.98
CA PHE A 72 -23.43 -5.86 3.32
C PHE A 72 -23.28 -7.18 4.08
N HIS A 73 -23.14 -8.29 3.34
CA HIS A 73 -23.03 -9.61 3.95
C HIS A 73 -21.60 -9.86 4.44
N ALA A 74 -21.43 -10.11 5.75
CA ALA A 74 -20.12 -10.26 6.39
C ALA A 74 -19.18 -11.26 5.68
N ALA A 75 -19.70 -12.42 5.25
CA ALA A 75 -18.88 -13.41 4.53
C ALA A 75 -18.34 -12.90 3.18
N LEU A 76 -19.03 -11.95 2.53
CA LEU A 76 -18.55 -11.31 1.31
C LEU A 76 -17.58 -10.17 1.61
N GLU A 77 -17.77 -9.47 2.73
CA GLU A 77 -16.88 -8.40 3.20
C GLU A 77 -15.47 -8.91 3.50
N GLU A 78 -15.34 -10.12 4.06
CA GLU A 78 -14.02 -10.72 4.33
C GLU A 78 -13.14 -10.89 3.08
N GLY A 79 -13.74 -11.29 1.96
CA GLY A 79 -13.04 -11.43 0.68
C GLY A 79 -12.78 -10.08 -0.01
N PHE A 80 -13.73 -9.15 0.13
CA PHE A 80 -13.68 -7.82 -0.46
C PHE A 80 -12.50 -6.98 0.05
N LEU A 81 -12.31 -6.97 1.38
CA LEU A 81 -11.35 -6.09 2.05
C LEU A 81 -9.89 -6.37 1.66
N ALA A 82 -9.12 -5.32 1.42
CA ALA A 82 -7.69 -5.35 1.09
C ALA A 82 -6.83 -6.25 2.00
N LYS A 83 -7.19 -6.36 3.29
CA LYS A 83 -6.46 -7.18 4.28
C LYS A 83 -6.34 -8.64 3.88
N SER A 84 -7.32 -9.21 3.17
CA SER A 84 -7.31 -10.61 2.74
C SER A 84 -6.20 -10.89 1.72
N LYS A 85 -5.78 -9.87 0.98
CA LYS A 85 -4.79 -9.93 -0.11
C LYS A 85 -3.37 -9.55 0.35
N LEU A 86 -3.23 -8.98 1.55
CA LEU A 86 -1.95 -8.43 2.03
C LEU A 86 -0.84 -9.48 2.13
N LYS A 87 -1.17 -10.70 2.61
CA LYS A 87 -0.19 -11.77 2.79
C LYS A 87 0.47 -12.15 1.47
N ASP A 88 -0.32 -12.33 0.43
CA ASP A 88 0.16 -12.73 -0.89
C ASP A 88 0.99 -11.61 -1.53
N ALA A 89 0.57 -10.35 -1.34
CA ALA A 89 1.33 -9.19 -1.78
C ALA A 89 2.71 -9.09 -1.10
N VAL A 90 2.79 -9.33 0.21
CA VAL A 90 4.05 -9.39 0.96
C VAL A 90 4.95 -10.49 0.43
N GLN A 91 4.43 -11.71 0.24
CA GLN A 91 5.21 -12.82 -0.29
C GLN A 91 5.75 -12.55 -1.69
N LYS A 92 4.90 -12.00 -2.57
CA LYS A 92 5.29 -11.60 -3.92
C LYS A 92 6.40 -10.55 -3.89
N LEU A 93 6.28 -9.51 -3.07
CA LEU A 93 7.29 -8.45 -3.00
C LEU A 93 8.63 -8.96 -2.46
N LEU A 94 8.60 -9.86 -1.47
CA LEU A 94 9.81 -10.46 -0.91
C LEU A 94 10.56 -11.35 -1.91
N SER A 95 9.88 -11.89 -2.93
CA SER A 95 10.49 -12.75 -3.96
C SER A 95 11.20 -12.02 -5.11
N TYR A 96 11.03 -10.70 -5.23
CA TYR A 96 11.86 -9.88 -6.14
C TYR A 96 13.31 -9.82 -5.67
#